data_AF-A0A1Q5SYH7-F1
#
_entry.id   AF-A0A1Q5SYH7-F1
#
_cell.length_a   1.000
_cell.length_b   1.000
_cell.length_c   1.000
_cell.angle_alpha   90.00
_cell.angle_beta   90.00
_cell.angle_gamma   90.00
#
_symmetry.space_group_name_H-M   'P 1'
#
loop_
_entity.id
_entity.type
_entity.pdbx_description
1 polymer ?
#
loop_
_entity_poly.entity_id
_entity_poly.type
_entity_poly.pdbx_seq_one_letter_code
_entity_poly.pdbx_strand_id
1 'polypeptide(L)'
;MKWEDICQAFPNRWVLIEAVDAYTNEDNKRILNHIVPIEAFSDPMEAMRAYKRLHKETPHRELYVLHTNRKEINISERRWAGVWRG
;
A
#
# COMPACT_ATOMS: atom_id res chain seq x y z
N MET A 1 5.75 10.80 -4.22
CA MET A 1 5.18 10.75 -5.58
C MET A 1 3.71 10.33 -5.53
N LYS A 2 2.95 10.54 -6.61
CA LYS A 2 1.56 10.08 -6.71
C LYS A 2 1.50 8.63 -7.19
N TRP A 3 0.36 7.97 -6.97
CA TRP A 3 0.15 6.59 -7.45
C TRP A 3 0.18 6.46 -8.97
N GLU A 4 -0.31 7.47 -9.68
CA GLU A 4 -0.28 7.52 -11.14
C GLU A 4 1.16 7.44 -11.67
N ASP A 5 2.10 8.12 -11.02
CA ASP A 5 3.52 8.10 -11.39
C ASP A 5 4.11 6.67 -11.24
N ILE A 6 3.76 5.98 -10.15
CA ILE A 6 4.19 4.59 -9.90
C ILE A 6 3.59 3.64 -10.93
N CYS A 7 2.32 3.83 -11.31
CA CYS A 7 1.68 3.03 -12.35
C CYS A 7 2.37 3.18 -13.71
N GLN A 8 2.83 4.39 -14.05
CA GLN A 8 3.58 4.66 -15.27
C GLN A 8 5.00 4.08 -15.22
N ALA A 9 5.68 4.18 -14.07
CA ALA A 9 7.03 3.66 -13.89
C ALA A 9 7.10 2.12 -13.85
N PHE A 10 6.08 1.46 -13.28
CA PHE A 10 6.05 0.01 -13.08
C PHE A 10 4.75 -0.63 -13.58
N PRO A 11 4.50 -0.68 -14.89
CA PRO A 11 3.26 -1.25 -15.43
C PRO A 11 3.16 -2.77 -15.17
N ASN A 12 1.96 -3.24 -14.82
CA ASN A 12 1.62 -4.65 -14.56
C ASN A 12 2.52 -5.34 -13.52
N ARG A 13 2.76 -4.66 -12.40
CA ARG A 13 3.57 -5.17 -11.29
C ARG A 13 2.89 -4.95 -9.95
N TRP A 14 3.25 -5.78 -8.99
CA TRP A 14 2.96 -5.56 -7.57
C TRP A 14 3.98 -4.61 -7.00
N VAL A 15 3.56 -3.55 -6.32
CA VAL A 15 4.46 -2.57 -5.72
C VAL A 15 4.15 -2.49 -4.23
N LEU A 16 5.19 -2.67 -3.42
CA LEU A 16 5.17 -2.34 -2.01
C LEU A 16 5.42 -0.84 -1.89
N ILE A 17 4.44 -0.12 -1.37
CA ILE A 17 4.50 1.31 -1.14
C ILE A 17 4.37 1.62 0.34
N GLU A 18 4.99 2.70 0.76
CA GLU A 18 4.72 3.37 2.02
C GLU A 18 3.82 4.58 1.77
N ALA A 19 2.76 4.71 2.56
CA ALA A 19 1.99 5.93 2.67
C ALA A 19 2.66 6.83 3.72
N VAL A 20 3.36 7.86 3.24
CA VAL A 20 4.02 8.87 4.08
C VAL A 20 3.01 9.94 4.51
N ASP A 21 2.10 10.29 3.60
CA ASP A 21 0.98 11.20 3.89
C ASP A 21 -0.30 10.61 3.31
N ALA A 22 -1.26 10.36 4.18
CA ALA A 22 -2.57 9.85 3.84
C ALA A 22 -3.61 10.42 4.80
N TYR A 23 -4.77 10.75 4.27
CA TYR A 23 -5.90 11.23 5.06
C TYR A 23 -7.17 10.49 4.66
N THR A 24 -8.09 10.35 5.60
CA THR A 24 -9.40 9.75 5.35
C THR A 24 -10.38 10.89 5.09
N ASN A 25 -11.05 10.87 3.93
CA ASN A 25 -12.09 11.84 3.58
C ASN A 25 -13.42 11.50 4.26
N GLU A 26 -14.39 12.41 4.22
CA GLU A 26 -15.75 12.27 4.79
C GLU A 26 -16.48 10.99 4.31
N ASP A 27 -16.15 10.51 3.11
CA ASP A 27 -16.65 9.25 2.53
C ASP A 27 -15.99 7.97 3.09
N ASN A 28 -15.18 8.05 4.16
CA ASN A 28 -14.35 6.94 4.67
C ASN A 28 -13.38 6.35 3.63
N LYS A 29 -12.99 7.14 2.63
CA LYS A 29 -11.98 6.78 1.64
C LYS A 29 -10.63 7.29 2.11
N ARG A 30 -9.65 6.39 2.19
CA ARG A 30 -8.26 6.73 2.47
C ARG A 30 -7.63 7.27 1.18
N ILE A 31 -7.34 8.55 1.17
CA ILE A 31 -6.66 9.24 0.09
C ILE A 31 -5.17 9.27 0.40
N LEU A 32 -4.37 8.68 -0.48
CA LEU A 32 -2.92 8.67 -0.35
C LEU A 32 -2.33 9.89 -1.07
N ASN A 33 -1.97 10.93 -0.32
CA ASN A 33 -1.37 12.15 -0.87
C ASN A 33 0.06 11.93 -1.30
N HIS A 34 0.84 11.33 -0.41
CA HIS A 34 2.25 11.08 -0.63
C HIS A 34 2.56 9.62 -0.34
N ILE A 35 2.97 8.94 -1.40
CA ILE A 35 3.47 7.57 -1.33
C ILE A 35 4.89 7.47 -1.84
N VAL A 36 5.60 6.47 -1.32
CA VAL A 36 6.97 6.12 -1.68
C VAL A 36 7.00 4.65 -2.08
N PRO A 37 7.35 4.31 -3.34
CA PRO A 37 7.60 2.93 -3.73
C PRO A 37 8.87 2.44 -3.06
N ILE A 38 8.76 1.32 -2.36
CA ILE A 38 9.90 0.65 -1.74
C ILE A 38 10.48 -0.36 -2.72
N GLU A 39 9.62 -1.23 -3.25
CA GLU A 39 10.06 -2.34 -4.11
C GLU A 39 8.92 -2.80 -5.03
N ALA A 40 9.28 -3.30 -6.21
CA ALA A 40 8.34 -3.78 -7.22
C ALA A 40 8.62 -5.25 -7.55
N PHE A 41 7.56 -6.05 -7.63
CA PHE A 41 7.57 -7.49 -7.77
C PHE A 41 6.67 -7.91 -8.93
N SER A 42 7.01 -9.04 -9.55
CA SER A 42 6.14 -9.70 -10.53
C SER A 42 5.20 -10.71 -9.85
N ASP A 43 5.60 -11.28 -8.71
CA ASP A 43 4.82 -12.27 -7.98
C ASP A 43 4.13 -11.63 -6.73
N PRO A 44 2.80 -11.78 -6.56
CA PRO A 44 2.11 -11.33 -5.35
C PRO A 44 2.66 -11.95 -4.05
N MET A 45 3.15 -13.18 -4.10
CA MET A 45 3.69 -13.90 -2.94
C MET A 45 4.99 -13.26 -2.44
N GLU A 46 5.85 -12.82 -3.36
CA GLU A 46 7.08 -12.10 -3.01
C GLU A 46 6.76 -10.74 -2.40
N ALA A 47 5.84 -9.99 -3.02
CA ALA A 47 5.39 -8.70 -2.50
C ALA A 47 4.83 -8.82 -1.07
N MET A 48 4.01 -9.86 -0.81
CA MET A 48 3.43 -10.10 0.50
C MET A 48 4.49 -10.55 1.54
N ARG A 49 5.51 -11.31 1.13
CA ARG A 49 6.63 -11.68 2.02
C ARG A 49 7.43 -10.44 2.42
N ALA A 50 7.75 -9.57 1.45
CA ALA A 50 8.45 -8.32 1.69
C ALA A 50 7.66 -7.40 2.64
N TYR A 51 6.36 -7.25 2.39
CA TYR A 51 5.44 -6.54 3.28
C TYR A 51 5.48 -7.07 4.71
N LYS A 52 5.34 -8.39 4.91
CA LYS A 52 5.34 -9.00 6.25
C LYS A 52 6.66 -8.77 6.99
N ARG A 53 7.79 -8.88 6.29
CA ARG A 53 9.12 -8.62 6.85
C ARG A 53 9.22 -7.17 7.31
N LEU A 54 8.89 -6.23 6.43
CA LEU A 54 9.01 -4.81 6.71
C LEU A 54 8.03 -4.33 7.79
N HIS A 55 6.80 -4.84 7.77
CA HIS A 55 5.80 -4.54 8.80
C HIS A 55 6.19 -5.08 10.18
N LYS A 56 6.89 -6.22 10.24
CA LYS A 56 7.44 -6.75 11.49
C LYS A 56 8.56 -5.86 12.04
N GLU A 57 9.41 -5.34 11.15
CA GLU A 57 10.52 -4.44 11.52
C GLU A 57 10.02 -3.03 11.88
N THR A 58 8.96 -2.58 11.22
CA THR A 58 8.44 -1.20 11.31
C THR A 58 6.91 -1.16 11.36
N PRO A 59 6.28 -1.62 12.45
CA PRO A 59 4.82 -1.72 12.56
C PRO A 59 4.11 -0.36 12.55
N HIS A 60 4.84 0.72 12.85
CA HIS A 60 4.33 2.10 12.83
C HIS A 60 4.20 2.68 11.43
N ARG A 61 4.86 2.09 10.41
CA ARG A 61 4.80 2.57 9.03
C ARG A 61 3.54 2.06 8.34
N GLU A 62 2.87 2.95 7.63
CA GLU A 62 1.68 2.62 6.88
C GLU A 62 2.07 2.05 5.51
N LEU A 63 2.13 0.73 5.42
CA LEU A 63 2.60 0.00 4.23
C LEU A 63 1.43 -0.60 3.47
N TYR A 64 1.50 -0.59 2.15
CA TYR A 64 0.51 -1.19 1.27
C TYR A 64 1.17 -1.98 0.14
N VAL A 65 0.55 -3.10 -0.23
CA VAL A 65 0.90 -3.86 -1.44
C VAL A 65 -0.22 -3.68 -2.44
N LEU A 66 0.08 -3.02 -3.56
CA LEU A 66 -0.90 -2.68 -4.58
C LEU A 66 -0.41 -3.10 -5.96
N HIS A 67 -1.34 -3.45 -6.84
CA HIS A 67 -1.02 -3.81 -8.22
C HIS A 67 -1.24 -2.60 -9.14
N THR A 68 -0.26 -2.25 -9.97
CA THR A 68 -0.27 -1.05 -10.81
C THR A 68 -1.28 -1.08 -11.96
N ASN A 69 -1.90 -2.23 -12.24
CA ASN A 69 -3.04 -2.30 -13.15
C ASN A 69 -4.30 -1.60 -12.57
N ARG A 70 -4.34 -1.32 -11.25
CA ARG A 70 -5.42 -0.54 -10.63
C ARG A 70 -5.05 0.94 -10.67
N LYS A 71 -5.62 1.68 -11.63
CA LYS A 71 -5.40 3.13 -11.75
C LYS A 71 -5.96 3.92 -10.57
N GLU A 72 -7.08 3.47 -10.02
CA GLU A 72 -7.71 4.09 -8.85
C GLU A 72 -7.49 3.24 -7.60
N ILE A 73 -6.89 3.85 -6.58
CA ILE A 73 -6.79 3.28 -5.24
C ILE A 73 -8.04 3.68 -4.48
N ASN A 74 -9.01 2.77 -4.39
CA ASN A 74 -10.12 2.89 -3.45
C ASN A 74 -9.81 2.06 -2.20
N ILE A 75 -8.96 2.59 -1.32
CA ILE A 75 -8.79 2.02 0.02
C ILE A 75 -9.92 2.58 0.87
N SER A 76 -11.02 1.83 0.99
CA SER A 76 -11.98 2.09 2.06
C SER A 76 -11.27 1.84 3.38
N GLU A 77 -11.36 2.77 4.33
CA GLU A 77 -10.86 2.57 5.69
C GLU A 77 -11.73 1.50 6.38
N ARG A 78 -11.57 0.23 5.99
CA ARG A 78 -11.88 -0.87 6.90
C ARG A 78 -10.77 -0.78 7.93
N ARG A 79 -11.03 -0.07 9.04
CA ARG A 79 -10.32 -0.30 10.29
C ARG A 79 -10.27 -1.80 10.47
N TRP A 80 -9.14 -2.42 10.16
CA TRP A 80 -8.85 -3.76 10.64
C TRP A 80 -8.67 -3.58 12.13
N ALA A 81 -9.79 -3.62 12.86
CA ALA A 81 -9.80 -3.92 14.28
C ALA A 81 -9.11 -5.28 14.37
N GLY A 82 -7.82 -5.25 14.68
CA GLY A 82 -7.00 -6.45 14.71
C GLY A 82 -7.74 -7.52 15.49
N VAL A 83 -7.95 -8.68 14.88
CA VAL A 83 -8.34 -9.85 15.67
C VAL A 83 -7.08 -10.27 16.41
N TRP A 84 -6.86 -9.67 17.56
CA TRP A 84 -6.07 -10.27 18.63
C TRP A 84 -6.82 -11.56 19.01
N ARG A 85 -6.39 -12.69 18.45
CA ARG A 85 -6.70 -14.00 19.03
C ARG A 85 -5.63 -14.25 20.09
N GLY A 86 -5.94 -13.78 21.31
CA GLY A 86 -5.39 -14.38 22.52
C GLY A 86 -6.16 -15.64 22.88
#